data_AF-A0A369LUJ2-F1
#
_entry.id   AF-A0A369LUJ2-F1
#
_cell.length_a   1.000
_cell.length_b   1.000
_cell.length_c   1.000
_cell.angle_alpha   90.00
_cell.angle_beta   90.00
_cell.angle_gamma   90.00
#
_symmetry.space_group_name_H-M   'P 1'
#
loop_
_entity.id
_entity.type
_entity.pdbx_description
1 polymer ?
#
loop_
_entity_poly.entity_id
_entity_poly.type
_entity_poly.pdbx_seq_one_letter_code
_entity_poly.pdbx_strand_id
1 'polypeptide(L)'
;MGKTIGMLVDLDFCVGCYACQSACSDHWDLPVGSSYLKVMNCKPEEVDGRLKMFLCPIPYSLDRCAQCVEFGEGASCAKICIGKALAVGEAGELAERAASLGRRTCLFR
;
A
#
# COMPACT_ATOMS: atom_id res chain seq x y z
N MET A 1 2.24 -0.55 -25.02
CA MET A 1 2.35 0.24 -23.78
C MET A 1 2.40 -0.73 -22.62
N GLY A 2 3.52 -0.81 -21.90
CA GLY A 2 3.58 -1.62 -20.67
C GLY A 2 2.70 -0.97 -19.61
N LYS A 3 1.82 -1.74 -18.97
CA LYS A 3 0.97 -1.24 -17.88
C LYS A 3 1.87 -0.98 -16.67
N THR A 4 1.98 0.28 -16.25
CA THR A 4 2.69 0.63 -15.01
C THR A 4 1.80 0.26 -13.83
N ILE A 5 2.22 -0.70 -13.01
CA ILE A 5 1.50 -1.09 -11.80
C ILE A 5 1.94 -0.22 -10.65
N GLY A 6 0.98 0.22 -9.85
CA GLY A 6 1.22 1.02 -8.66
C GLY A 6 0.49 0.46 -7.45
N MET A 7 0.78 1.09 -6.30
CA MET A 7 0.10 0.84 -5.04
C MET A 7 -0.38 2.16 -4.45
N LEU A 8 -1.69 2.26 -4.19
CA LEU A 8 -2.31 3.41 -3.56
C LEU A 8 -2.60 3.11 -2.08
N VAL A 9 -2.23 4.04 -1.22
CA VAL A 9 -2.50 4.01 0.22
C VAL A 9 -3.29 5.25 0.61
N ASP A 10 -4.46 5.07 1.21
CA ASP A 10 -5.20 6.12 1.93
C ASP A 10 -4.63 6.23 3.36
N LEU A 11 -3.90 7.32 3.62
CA LEU A 11 -3.24 7.58 4.90
C LEU A 11 -4.23 7.97 6.00
N ASP A 12 -5.45 8.41 5.64
CA ASP A 12 -6.50 8.73 6.61
C ASP A 12 -7.19 7.46 7.15
N PHE A 13 -7.14 6.36 6.38
CA PHE A 13 -7.76 5.08 6.73
C PHE A 13 -6.75 3.99 7.12
N CYS A 14 -5.46 4.19 6.87
CA CYS A 14 -4.45 3.24 7.29
C CYS A 14 -4.23 3.32 8.80
N VAL A 15 -4.61 2.26 9.51
CA VAL A 15 -4.43 2.12 10.97
C VAL A 15 -3.15 1.38 11.36
N GLY A 16 -2.32 0.99 10.38
CA GLY A 16 -1.05 0.32 10.63
C GLY A 16 -1.16 -1.02 11.38
N CYS A 17 -2.17 -1.84 11.08
CA CYS A 17 -2.39 -3.15 11.72
C CYS A 17 -1.44 -4.27 11.26
N TYR A 18 -0.50 -3.99 10.34
CA TYR A 18 0.47 -4.93 9.76
C TYR A 18 -0.11 -6.13 8.99
N ALA A 19 -1.43 -6.28 8.87
CA ALA A 19 -2.06 -7.40 8.16
C ALA A 19 -1.61 -7.50 6.69
N CYS A 20 -1.48 -6.36 5.99
CA CYS A 20 -1.01 -6.33 4.60
C CYS A 20 0.44 -6.82 4.44
N GLN A 21 1.32 -6.53 5.41
CA GLN A 21 2.70 -6.98 5.42
C GLN A 21 2.77 -8.49 5.63
N SER A 22 2.05 -9.02 6.62
CA SER A 22 2.01 -10.47 6.88
C SER A 22 1.43 -11.24 5.70
N ALA A 23 0.34 -10.76 5.10
CA ALA A 23 -0.27 -11.41 3.94
C ALA A 23 0.61 -11.37 2.67
N CYS A 24 1.45 -10.33 2.52
CA CYS A 24 2.42 -10.27 1.43
C CYS A 24 3.55 -11.27 1.65
N SER A 25 4.11 -11.35 2.86
CA SER A 25 5.17 -12.30 3.19
C SER A 25 4.69 -13.76 3.10
N ASP A 26 3.48 -14.06 3.57
CA ASP A 26 2.88 -15.39 3.51
C ASP A 26 2.60 -15.85 2.06
N HIS A 27 2.02 -14.98 1.24
CA HIS A 27 1.73 -15.28 -0.17
C HIS A 27 2.98 -15.65 -0.99
N TRP A 28 4.12 -15.02 -0.67
CA TRP A 28 5.39 -15.23 -1.35
C TRP A 28 6.33 -16.22 -0.63
N ASP A 29 5.84 -16.88 0.42
CA ASP A 29 6.62 -17.81 1.26
C ASP A 29 7.99 -17.25 1.66
N LEU A 30 8.00 -15.98 2.11
CA LEU A 30 9.23 -15.29 2.44
C LEU A 30 9.81 -15.78 3.77
N PRO A 31 11.15 -15.86 3.88
CA PRO A 31 11.78 -16.20 5.15
C PRO A 31 11.47 -15.14 6.21
N VAL A 32 11.44 -15.57 7.47
CA VAL A 32 11.19 -14.70 8.62
C VAL A 32 12.14 -13.51 8.61
N GLY A 33 11.58 -12.31 8.78
CA GLY A 33 12.32 -11.05 8.74
C GLY A 33 12.43 -10.42 7.35
N SER A 34 12.06 -11.13 6.29
CA SER A 34 11.99 -10.59 4.92
C SER A 34 10.57 -10.18 4.56
N SER A 35 10.43 -9.06 3.84
CA SER A 35 9.15 -8.63 3.30
C SER A 35 9.32 -7.76 2.07
N TYR A 36 8.42 -7.91 1.10
CA TYR A 36 8.30 -7.02 -0.04
C TYR A 36 7.43 -5.79 0.23
N LEU A 37 6.73 -5.75 1.36
CA LEU A 37 5.88 -4.64 1.76
C LEU A 37 6.01 -4.43 3.27
N LYS A 38 6.46 -3.25 3.69
CA LYS A 38 6.67 -2.94 5.10
C LYS A 38 5.77 -1.81 5.55
N VAL A 39 5.08 -1.99 6.67
CA VAL A 39 4.32 -0.89 7.28
C VAL A 39 5.26 0.01 8.06
N MET A 40 5.33 1.27 7.64
CA MET A 40 6.02 2.32 8.37
C MET A 40 5.07 2.97 9.36
N ASN A 41 5.46 2.94 10.62
CA ASN A 41 4.81 3.68 11.69
C ASN A 41 5.62 4.95 11.96
N CYS A 42 5.17 6.07 11.39
CA CYS A 42 5.82 7.35 11.60
C CYS A 42 5.42 7.90 12.97
N LYS A 43 6.41 8.40 13.70
CA LYS A 43 6.15 9.09 14.96
C LYS A 43 5.39 10.40 14.67
N PRO A 44 4.61 10.91 15.64
CA PRO A 44 4.03 12.24 15.48
C PRO A 44 5.16 13.26 15.34
N GLU A 45 5.10 14.09 14.31
CA GLU A 45 6.06 15.16 14.06
C GLU A 45 5.32 16.48 13.86
N GLU A 46 5.92 17.57 14.32
CA GLU A 46 5.37 18.91 14.11
C GLU A 46 5.68 19.38 12.69
N VAL A 47 4.63 19.61 11.90
CA VAL A 47 4.73 20.06 10.51
C VAL A 47 3.71 21.17 10.30
N ASP A 48 4.19 22.36 9.90
CA ASP A 48 3.37 23.57 9.72
C ASP A 48 2.60 23.98 11.00
N GLY A 49 3.24 23.85 12.17
CA GLY A 49 2.64 24.17 13.47
C GLY A 49 1.51 23.21 13.89
N ARG A 50 1.40 22.04 13.26
CA ARG A 50 0.44 20.99 13.61
C ARG A 50 1.16 19.66 13.79
N LEU A 51 0.73 18.89 14.79
CA LEU A 51 1.21 17.53 14.97
C LEU A 51 0.61 16.64 13.86
N LYS A 52 1.45 16.10 12.99
CA LYS A 52 1.06 15.18 11.93
C LYS A 52 1.65 13.79 12.21
N MET A 53 0.83 12.78 11.99
CA MET A 53 1.23 11.38 12.02
C MET A 53 0.58 10.68 10.83
N PHE A 54 1.26 9.68 10.30
CA PHE A 54 0.69 8.77 9.31
C PHE A 54 1.29 7.37 9.47
N LEU A 55 0.52 6.39 9.00
CA LEU A 55 0.92 5.00 8.93
C LEU A 55 0.83 4.63 7.45
N CYS A 56 1.89 4.06 6.89
CA CYS A 56 1.93 3.78 5.45
C CYS A 56 2.60 2.43 5.18
N PRO A 57 1.90 1.48 4.53
CA PRO A 57 2.54 0.37 3.87
C PRO A 57 3.39 0.90 2.71
N ILE A 58 4.68 0.57 2.70
CA ILE A 58 5.62 0.94 1.64
C ILE A 58 6.01 -0.35 0.90
N PRO A 59 5.82 -0.41 -0.43
CA PRO A 59 6.26 -1.55 -1.22
C PRO A 59 7.77 -1.39 -1.48
N TYR A 60 8.54 -2.44 -1.21
CA TYR A 60 9.96 -2.52 -1.55
C TYR A 60 10.18 -3.00 -2.99
N SER A 61 9.20 -3.70 -3.58
CA SER A 61 9.22 -4.12 -4.98
C SER A 61 7.82 -4.05 -5.56
N LEU A 62 7.64 -3.17 -6.55
CA LEU A 62 6.39 -3.06 -7.31
C LEU A 62 6.24 -4.19 -8.35
N ASP A 63 7.34 -4.85 -8.75
CA ASP A 63 7.29 -6.01 -9.65
C ASP A 63 6.48 -7.16 -9.04
N ARG A 64 6.61 -7.37 -7.72
CA ARG A 64 5.80 -8.36 -6.99
C ARG A 64 4.33 -7.96 -6.96
N CYS A 65 4.05 -6.66 -6.81
CA CYS A 65 2.69 -6.15 -6.90
C CYS A 65 2.08 -6.38 -8.29
N ALA A 66 2.87 -6.21 -9.37
CA ALA A 66 2.44 -6.49 -10.74
C ALA A 66 2.07 -7.96 -10.94
N GLN A 67 2.92 -8.87 -10.46
CA GLN A 67 2.65 -10.31 -10.50
C GLN A 67 1.33 -10.65 -9.79
N CYS A 68 1.08 -10.07 -8.61
CA CYS A 68 -0.18 -10.29 -7.88
C CYS A 68 -1.43 -9.80 -8.63
N VAL A 69 -1.32 -8.78 -9.49
CA VAL A 69 -2.43 -8.31 -10.33
C VAL A 69 -2.68 -9.28 -11.49
N GLU A 70 -1.61 -9.85 -12.07
CA GLU A 70 -1.69 -10.82 -13.17
C GLU A 70 -2.27 -12.17 -12.74
N PHE A 71 -2.01 -12.61 -11.51
CA PHE A 71 -2.58 -13.85 -10.96
C PHE A 71 -4.11 -13.83 -10.84
N GLY A 72 -4.80 -12.72 -11.16
CA GLY A 72 -6.25 -12.62 -11.31
C GLY A 72 -7.04 -12.68 -10.00
N GLU A 73 -6.39 -13.10 -8.92
CA GLU A 73 -6.97 -13.09 -7.59
C GLU A 73 -6.94 -11.69 -6.97
N GLY A 74 -6.04 -10.78 -7.38
CA GLY A 74 -5.87 -9.47 -6.75
C GLY A 74 -4.94 -9.54 -5.54
N ALA A 75 -4.19 -8.47 -5.30
CA ALA A 75 -3.09 -8.48 -4.34
C ALA A 75 -3.56 -8.86 -2.91
N SER A 76 -2.91 -9.87 -2.32
CA SER A 76 -3.23 -10.40 -0.99
C SER A 76 -3.26 -9.30 0.08
N CYS A 77 -2.32 -8.35 -0.02
CA CYS A 77 -2.24 -7.19 0.84
C CYS A 77 -3.48 -6.28 0.76
N ALA A 78 -4.05 -6.08 -0.42
CA ALA A 78 -5.25 -5.26 -0.62
C ALA A 78 -6.52 -6.01 -0.15
N LYS A 79 -6.62 -7.32 -0.40
CA LYS A 79 -7.75 -8.15 0.07
C LYS A 79 -7.90 -8.17 1.58
N ILE A 80 -6.79 -8.33 2.30
CA ILE A 80 -6.81 -8.44 3.76
C ILE A 80 -6.99 -7.08 4.45
N CYS A 81 -6.99 -5.98 3.70
CA CYS A 81 -7.03 -4.64 4.28
C CYS A 81 -8.40 -4.35 4.92
N ILE A 82 -8.47 -4.49 6.25
CA ILE A 82 -9.68 -4.23 7.05
C ILE A 82 -10.24 -2.81 6.86
N GLY A 83 -9.37 -1.82 6.65
CA GLY A 83 -9.75 -0.42 6.46
C GLY A 83 -10.03 -0.05 5.01
N LYS A 84 -9.85 -0.98 4.06
CA LYS A 84 -9.93 -0.74 2.60
C LYS A 84 -9.07 0.45 2.14
N ALA A 85 -7.99 0.72 2.87
CA ALA A 85 -7.07 1.83 2.65
C ALA A 85 -6.02 1.53 1.57
N LEU A 86 -5.85 0.27 1.18
CA LEU A 86 -4.82 -0.18 0.23
C LEU A 86 -5.45 -0.63 -1.08
N ALA A 87 -4.87 -0.23 -2.21
CA ALA A 87 -5.22 -0.75 -3.52
C ALA A 87 -3.95 -0.98 -4.36
N VAL A 88 -3.96 -2.01 -5.19
CA VAL A 88 -2.88 -2.34 -6.13
C VAL A 88 -3.52 -2.53 -7.50
N GLY A 89 -2.93 -1.96 -8.54
CA GLY A 89 -3.50 -1.97 -9.87
C GLY A 89 -2.75 -1.04 -10.82
N GLU A 90 -3.39 -0.68 -11.93
CA GLU A 90 -2.78 0.23 -12.90
C GLU A 90 -2.61 1.63 -12.30
N ALA A 91 -1.41 2.20 -12.42
CA ALA A 91 -1.06 3.46 -11.78
C ALA A 91 -1.94 4.64 -12.26
N GLY A 92 -2.42 4.60 -13.50
CA GLY A 92 -3.36 5.60 -14.04
C GLY A 92 -4.70 5.59 -13.31
N GLU A 93 -5.33 4.42 -13.21
CA GLU A 93 -6.61 4.25 -12.50
C GLU A 93 -6.47 4.60 -11.01
N LEU A 94 -5.35 4.23 -10.39
CA LEU A 94 -5.06 4.56 -9.01
C LEU A 94 -4.88 6.07 -8.79
N ALA A 95 -4.29 6.79 -9.75
CA ALA A 95 -4.15 8.24 -9.68
C ALA A 95 -5.51 8.95 -9.76
N GLU A 96 -6.41 8.50 -10.63
CA GLU A 96 -7.79 9.01 -10.71
C GLU A 96 -8.57 8.72 -9.42
N ARG A 97 -8.40 7.52 -8.86
CA ARG A 97 -8.97 7.17 -7.56
C ARG A 97 -8.43 8.05 -6.44
N ALA A 98 -7.12 8.31 -6.41
CA ALA A 98 -6.50 9.20 -5.43
C ALA A 98 -7.11 10.60 -5.50
N ALA A 99 -7.28 11.14 -6.71
CA ALA A 99 -7.88 12.45 -6.93
C ALA A 99 -9.35 12.51 -6.51
N SER A 100 -10.14 11.47 -6.79
CA SER A 100 -11.57 11.43 -6.42
C SER A 100 -11.84 11.26 -4.93
N LEU A 101 -10.89 10.68 -4.17
CA LEU A 101 -11.02 10.56 -2.71
C LEU A 101 -10.91 11.91 -1.99
N GLY A 102 -10.09 12.85 -2.50
CA GLY A 102 -9.86 14.15 -1.86
C GLY A 102 -9.21 14.06 -0.46
N ARG A 103 -8.48 12.97 -0.19
CA ARG A 103 -7.88 12.63 1.10
C ARG A 103 -6.37 12.64 1.05
N ARG A 104 -5.71 12.44 2.20
CA ARG A 104 -4.26 12.22 2.23
C ARG A 104 -3.95 10.83 1.68
N THR A 105 -3.47 10.76 0.44
CA THR A 105 -3.12 9.50 -0.21
C THR A 105 -1.64 9.46 -0.62
N CYS A 106 -1.03 8.28 -0.62
CA CYS A 106 0.29 8.03 -1.16
C CYS A 106 0.17 7.04 -2.34
N LEU A 107 0.70 7.41 -3.51
CA LEU A 107 0.74 6.54 -4.69
C LEU A 107 2.20 6.18 -5.01
N PHE A 108 2.51 4.89 -4.96
CA PHE A 108 3.77 4.32 -5.42
C PHE A 108 3.61 3.84 -6.87
N ARG A 109 4.54 4.19 -7.76
CA ARG A 109 4.52 3.88 -9.20
C ARG A 109 5.94 3.70 -9.74
#